data_AF-D9RAN1-F1
#
_entry.id   AF-D9RAN1-F1
#
_cell.length_a   1.000
_cell.length_b   1.000
_cell.length_c   1.000
_cell.angle_alpha   90.00
_cell.angle_beta   90.00
_cell.angle_gamma   90.00
#
_symmetry.space_group_name_H-M   'P 1'
#
loop_
_entity.id
_entity.type
_entity.pdbx_description
1 polymer ?
#
loop_
_entity_poly.entity_id
_entity_poly.type
_entity_poly.pdbx_seq_one_letter_code
_entity_poly.pdbx_strand_id
1 'polypeptide(L)'
;MNMVYIASPLRGDYNTNIKNAVEYCSLAGEQGVLPLAPHIIFSQWCNDTIPEQREKGLQLGLALLEKVDELWVMGTEFSQGMQGEVEFALNHKIPIFFVTHPHDPAYYPVSADENRLLTSVDCTPESNRENYEGQLVVLRHEHLKPEYRTPRNQIWTVTHGPGCRPDYVHSDTIHLTHPVDGDRMAVGRGEVWGVAAPEALAWISNAYSEFDATLLPGATPEGELCR
;
A
#
# COMPACT_ATOMS: atom_id res chain seq x y z
N MET A 1 1.32 17.49 2.49
CA MET A 1 2.61 16.76 2.53
C MET A 1 2.47 15.68 3.57
N ASN A 2 2.52 14.41 3.16
CA ASN A 2 2.23 13.26 4.03
C ASN A 2 3.40 13.04 5.00
N MET A 3 3.07 12.75 6.25
CA MET A 3 4.01 12.27 7.26
C MET A 3 4.17 10.77 7.08
N VAL A 4 5.40 10.32 6.84
CA VAL A 4 5.70 8.92 6.54
C VAL A 4 6.63 8.36 7.61
N TYR A 5 6.23 7.27 8.23
CA TYR A 5 7.10 6.49 9.10
C TYR A 5 7.97 5.55 8.26
N ILE A 6 9.29 5.63 8.43
CA ILE A 6 10.24 4.76 7.74
C ILE A 6 10.69 3.65 8.70
N ALA A 7 10.18 2.44 8.48
CA ALA A 7 10.58 1.24 9.19
C ALA A 7 11.70 0.54 8.42
N SER A 8 12.88 0.36 9.04
CA SER A 8 14.01 -0.36 8.45
C SER A 8 14.78 -1.14 9.52
N PRO A 9 15.58 -2.15 9.13
CA PRO A 9 16.42 -2.88 10.08
C PRO A 9 17.37 -1.96 10.84
N LEU A 10 17.47 -2.14 12.17
CA LEU A 10 18.46 -1.46 13.02
C LEU A 10 19.57 -2.40 13.48
N ARG A 11 19.20 -3.62 13.92
CA ARG A 11 20.12 -4.60 14.51
C ARG A 11 21.01 -5.28 13.45
N GLY A 12 22.14 -5.81 13.90
CA GLY A 12 23.18 -6.37 13.02
C GLY A 12 24.29 -5.35 12.83
N ASP A 13 24.46 -4.85 11.61
CA ASP A 13 25.40 -3.77 11.31
C ASP A 13 24.76 -2.40 11.57
N TYR A 14 24.81 -1.95 12.83
CA TYR A 14 24.24 -0.67 13.26
C TYR A 14 24.72 0.53 12.43
N ASN A 15 26.01 0.57 12.07
CA ASN A 15 26.57 1.71 11.33
C ASN A 15 26.01 1.77 9.92
N THR A 16 25.92 0.63 9.24
CA THR A 16 25.34 0.54 7.89
C THR A 16 23.84 0.81 7.93
N ASN A 17 23.13 0.22 8.90
CA ASN A 17 21.69 0.39 9.05
C ASN A 17 21.26 1.84 9.31
N ILE A 18 21.98 2.57 10.17
CA ILE A 18 21.71 4.00 10.42
C ILE A 18 21.97 4.82 9.15
N LYS A 19 23.07 4.54 8.42
CA LYS A 19 23.34 5.23 7.15
C LYS A 19 22.24 4.98 6.12
N ASN A 20 21.81 3.73 5.99
CA ASN A 20 20.72 3.35 5.10
C ASN A 20 19.43 4.06 5.47
N ALA A 21 19.06 4.09 6.75
CA ALA A 21 17.86 4.80 7.19
C ALA A 21 17.91 6.31 6.89
N VAL A 22 19.06 6.95 7.09
CA VAL A 22 19.27 8.35 6.71
C VAL A 22 19.10 8.55 5.20
N GLU A 23 19.67 7.66 4.40
CA GLU A 23 19.54 7.69 2.93
C GLU A 23 18.08 7.50 2.49
N TYR A 24 17.37 6.53 3.06
CA TYR A 24 15.96 6.28 2.76
C TYR A 24 15.09 7.49 3.12
N CYS A 25 15.35 8.14 4.26
CA CYS A 25 14.70 9.40 4.60
C CYS A 25 15.05 10.51 3.60
N SER A 26 16.29 10.62 3.15
CA SER A 26 16.67 11.62 2.14
C SER A 26 15.91 11.39 0.84
N LEU A 27 15.92 10.16 0.32
CA LEU A 27 15.23 9.80 -0.93
C LEU A 27 13.71 10.02 -0.81
N ALA A 28 13.09 9.60 0.30
CA ALA A 28 11.68 9.87 0.56
C ALA A 28 11.38 11.38 0.57
N GLY A 29 12.20 12.17 1.25
CA GLY A 29 12.05 13.62 1.34
C GLY A 29 12.16 14.32 -0.02
N GLU A 30 13.06 13.84 -0.89
CA GLU A 30 13.19 14.31 -2.27
C GLU A 30 11.95 14.01 -3.12
N GLN A 31 11.15 13.00 -2.76
CA GLN A 31 9.86 12.71 -3.39
C GLN A 31 8.68 13.52 -2.81
N GLY A 32 8.94 14.48 -1.89
CA GLY A 32 7.91 15.41 -1.41
C GLY A 32 7.08 14.90 -0.23
N VAL A 33 7.60 13.95 0.55
CA VAL A 33 6.99 13.54 1.83
C VAL A 33 7.79 14.05 3.02
N LEU A 34 7.24 13.95 4.24
CA LEU A 34 7.96 14.19 5.50
C LEU A 34 8.33 12.86 6.15
N PRO A 35 9.54 12.32 5.92
CA PRO A 35 9.94 11.02 6.41
C PRO A 35 10.48 11.08 7.85
N LEU A 36 10.09 10.08 8.65
CA LEU A 36 10.46 9.95 10.05
C LEU A 36 10.93 8.52 10.33
N ALA A 37 12.23 8.35 10.58
CA ALA A 37 12.80 7.10 11.04
C ALA A 37 13.12 7.19 12.55
N PRO A 38 12.31 6.59 13.44
CA PRO A 38 12.48 6.79 14.88
C PRO A 38 13.80 6.28 15.43
N HIS A 39 14.39 5.23 14.85
CA HIS A 39 15.69 4.75 15.30
C HIS A 39 16.85 5.68 14.92
N ILE A 40 16.67 6.71 14.08
CA ILE A 40 17.67 7.78 13.92
C ILE A 40 17.65 8.72 15.13
N ILE A 41 16.48 8.94 15.73
CA ILE A 41 16.26 9.92 16.81
C ILE A 41 16.40 9.25 18.18
N PHE A 42 15.63 8.20 18.43
CA PHE A 42 15.51 7.57 19.74
C PHE A 42 16.75 6.76 20.09
N SER A 43 17.44 6.13 19.13
CA SER A 43 18.66 5.38 19.43
C SER A 43 19.81 6.24 19.98
N GLN A 44 19.77 7.56 19.74
CA GLN A 44 20.78 8.50 20.24
C GLN A 44 20.73 8.66 21.77
N TRP A 45 19.62 8.28 22.40
CA TRP A 45 19.41 8.43 23.85
C TRP A 45 18.68 7.27 24.52
N CYS A 46 18.12 6.33 23.76
CA CYS A 46 17.63 5.02 24.20
C CYS A 46 18.53 3.93 23.63
N ASN A 47 19.38 3.34 24.48
CA ASN A 47 20.28 2.27 24.08
C ASN A 47 19.53 0.95 23.87
N ASP A 48 19.47 0.45 22.63
CA ASP A 48 18.77 -0.80 22.27
C ASP A 48 19.35 -2.06 22.93
N THR A 49 20.59 -2.00 23.45
CA THR A 49 21.20 -3.13 24.18
C THR A 49 20.73 -3.24 25.63
N ILE A 50 20.09 -2.19 26.16
CA ILE A 50 19.54 -2.17 27.52
C ILE A 50 18.02 -2.42 27.42
N PRO A 51 17.50 -3.55 27.96
CA PRO A 51 16.10 -3.93 27.77
C PRO A 51 15.07 -2.86 28.12
N GLU A 52 15.26 -2.14 29.23
CA GLU A 52 14.33 -1.07 29.67
C GLU A 52 14.34 0.13 28.72
N GLN A 53 15.51 0.54 28.22
CA GLN A 53 15.62 1.65 27.28
C GLN A 53 15.12 1.26 25.89
N ARG A 54 15.33 0.00 25.48
CA ARG A 54 14.74 -0.59 24.28
C ARG A 54 13.22 -0.53 24.32
N GLU A 55 12.61 -0.98 25.41
CA GLU A 55 11.15 -0.95 25.58
C GLU A 55 10.63 0.49 25.47
N LYS A 56 11.28 1.43 26.16
CA LYS A 56 10.96 2.86 26.03
C LYS A 56 11.08 3.37 24.60
N GLY A 57 12.14 3.00 23.88
CA GLY A 57 12.35 3.36 22.48
C GLY A 57 11.25 2.82 21.56
N LEU A 58 10.83 1.57 21.76
CA LEU A 58 9.72 0.96 21.03
C LEU A 58 8.40 1.69 21.30
N GLN A 59 8.08 1.99 22.57
CA GLN A 59 6.86 2.73 22.92
C GLN A 59 6.81 4.11 22.29
N LEU A 60 7.93 4.83 22.26
CA LEU A 60 8.03 6.12 21.57
C LEU A 60 7.89 5.97 20.05
N GLY A 61 8.46 4.91 19.48
CA GLY A 61 8.28 4.54 18.08
C GLY A 61 6.82 4.33 17.72
N LEU A 62 6.08 3.56 18.51
CA LEU A 62 4.66 3.31 18.28
C LEU A 62 3.81 4.58 18.49
N ALA A 63 4.12 5.40 19.50
CA ALA A 63 3.45 6.68 19.70
C ALA A 63 3.66 7.65 18.53
N LEU A 64 4.83 7.61 17.88
CA LEU A 64 5.10 8.33 16.64
C LEU A 64 4.33 7.75 15.47
N LEU A 65 4.31 6.42 15.33
CA LEU A 65 3.60 5.71 14.28
C LEU A 65 2.10 6.03 14.28
N GLU A 66 1.50 6.19 15.45
CA GLU A 66 0.09 6.59 15.60
C GLU A 66 -0.23 8.00 15.05
N LYS A 67 0.78 8.82 14.75
CA LYS A 67 0.61 10.22 14.28
C LYS A 67 1.03 10.44 12.83
N VAL A 68 1.54 9.42 12.15
CA VAL A 68 1.90 9.52 10.73
C VAL A 68 0.71 9.16 9.85
N ASP A 69 0.76 9.57 8.59
CA ASP A 69 -0.25 9.24 7.59
C ASP A 69 -0.03 7.83 7.01
N GLU A 70 1.23 7.39 6.92
CA GLU A 70 1.63 6.14 6.25
C GLU A 70 2.83 5.47 6.90
N LEU A 71 2.89 4.15 6.83
CA LEU A 71 4.05 3.33 7.19
C LEU A 71 4.73 2.77 5.93
N TRP A 72 6.00 3.09 5.72
CA TRP A 72 6.82 2.51 4.65
C TRP A 72 7.86 1.57 5.25
N VAL A 73 7.78 0.30 4.86
CA VAL A 73 8.64 -0.77 5.33
C VAL A 73 9.74 -1.02 4.29
N MET A 74 10.99 -0.77 4.67
CA MET A 74 12.14 -0.76 3.78
C MET A 74 12.86 -2.11 3.78
N GLY A 75 13.08 -2.64 2.57
CA GLY A 75 13.84 -3.85 2.30
C GLY A 75 13.00 -5.13 2.37
N THR A 76 13.67 -6.27 2.23
CA THR A 76 13.05 -7.61 2.19
C THR A 76 13.21 -8.40 3.49
N GLU A 77 14.06 -7.94 4.41
CA GLU A 77 14.30 -8.57 5.70
C GLU A 77 13.60 -7.79 6.81
N PHE A 78 12.68 -8.44 7.53
CA PHE A 78 11.91 -7.81 8.59
C PHE A 78 12.42 -8.23 9.96
N SER A 79 12.86 -7.24 10.74
CA SER A 79 13.20 -7.46 12.15
C SER A 79 11.93 -7.63 13.00
N GLN A 80 12.08 -8.21 14.20
CA GLN A 80 10.97 -8.31 15.15
C GLN A 80 10.35 -6.94 15.48
N GLY A 81 11.14 -5.86 15.51
CA GLY A 81 10.64 -4.51 15.73
C GLY A 81 9.72 -4.05 14.59
N MET A 82 10.16 -4.27 13.34
CA MET A 82 9.37 -3.94 12.14
C MET A 82 8.08 -4.75 12.07
N GLN A 83 8.11 -6.02 12.49
CA GLN A 83 6.89 -6.83 12.57
C GLN A 83 5.88 -6.23 13.55
N GLY A 84 6.34 -5.76 14.72
CA GLY A 84 5.48 -5.07 15.68
C GLY A 84 4.93 -3.74 15.17
N GLU A 85 5.73 -2.97 14.41
CA GLU A 85 5.28 -1.74 13.74
C GLU A 85 4.20 -2.03 12.68
N VAL A 86 4.38 -3.07 11.86
CA VAL A 86 3.38 -3.50 10.87
C VAL A 86 2.09 -3.96 11.55
N GLU A 87 2.18 -4.78 12.60
CA GLU A 87 1.02 -5.22 13.36
C GLU A 87 0.27 -4.04 13.99
N PHE A 88 1.00 -3.08 14.57
CA PHE A 88 0.41 -1.86 15.11
C PHE A 88 -0.31 -1.06 14.03
N ALA A 89 0.32 -0.85 12.88
CA ALA A 89 -0.27 -0.12 11.76
C ALA A 89 -1.56 -0.78 11.24
N LEU A 90 -1.57 -2.11 11.08
CA LEU A 90 -2.77 -2.84 10.68
C LEU A 90 -3.92 -2.65 11.69
N ASN A 91 -3.63 -2.73 12.98
CA ASN A 91 -4.63 -2.55 14.04
C ASN A 91 -5.19 -1.12 14.11
N HIS A 92 -4.41 -0.12 13.70
CA HIS A 92 -4.81 1.29 13.68
C HIS A 92 -5.26 1.78 12.30
N LYS A 93 -5.38 0.87 11.32
CA LYS A 93 -5.75 1.20 9.92
C LYS A 93 -4.82 2.23 9.28
N ILE A 94 -3.54 2.22 9.68
CA ILE A 94 -2.50 3.02 9.04
C ILE A 94 -2.09 2.30 7.74
N PRO A 95 -2.15 2.97 6.58
CA PRO A 95 -1.70 2.43 5.30
C PRO A 95 -0.25 1.97 5.33
N ILE A 96 0.02 0.79 4.78
CA ILE A 96 1.35 0.16 4.80
C ILE A 96 1.83 -0.08 3.37
N PHE A 97 3.06 0.34 3.09
CA PHE A 97 3.74 0.12 1.81
C PHE A 97 5.06 -0.59 2.03
N PHE A 98 5.38 -1.56 1.16
CA PHE A 98 6.62 -2.31 1.22
C PHE A 98 7.54 -1.87 0.09
N VAL A 99 8.69 -1.28 0.44
CA VAL A 99 9.68 -0.80 -0.52
C VAL A 99 10.80 -1.83 -0.61
N THR A 100 10.70 -2.74 -1.57
CA THR A 100 11.63 -3.88 -1.71
C THR A 100 13.03 -3.47 -2.13
N HIS A 101 13.16 -2.35 -2.85
CA HIS A 101 14.45 -1.78 -3.30
C HIS A 101 14.59 -0.34 -2.80
N PRO A 102 14.93 -0.13 -1.52
CA PRO A 102 14.93 1.21 -0.89
C PRO A 102 15.90 2.24 -1.48
N HIS A 103 16.90 1.80 -2.26
CA HIS A 103 17.85 2.69 -2.93
C HIS A 103 17.41 3.09 -4.35
N ASP A 104 16.25 2.59 -4.82
CA ASP A 104 15.68 2.97 -6.11
C ASP A 104 14.35 3.72 -5.88
N PRO A 105 14.33 5.05 -6.12
CA PRO A 105 13.12 5.87 -5.95
C PRO A 105 11.92 5.38 -6.78
N ALA A 106 12.12 4.61 -7.85
CA ALA A 106 11.02 4.03 -8.63
C ALA A 106 10.18 3.04 -7.82
N TYR A 107 10.67 2.53 -6.70
CA TYR A 107 9.93 1.62 -5.80
C TYR A 107 9.17 2.36 -4.69
N TYR A 108 9.30 3.69 -4.60
CA TYR A 108 8.65 4.46 -3.55
C TYR A 108 7.16 4.63 -3.89
N PRO A 109 6.25 4.48 -2.91
CA PRO A 109 4.81 4.46 -3.11
C PRO A 109 4.24 5.89 -3.18
N VAL A 110 4.80 6.71 -4.06
CA VAL A 110 4.43 8.12 -4.20
C VAL A 110 3.38 8.23 -5.28
N SER A 111 2.28 8.91 -4.96
CA SER A 111 1.21 9.16 -5.93
C SER A 111 1.60 10.28 -6.90
N ALA A 112 1.17 10.13 -8.16
CA ALA A 112 1.37 11.12 -9.21
C ALA A 112 0.45 12.35 -9.09
N ASP A 113 -0.60 12.29 -8.24
CA ASP A 113 -1.62 13.34 -8.13
C ASP A 113 -1.93 13.79 -6.69
N GLU A 114 -0.96 13.60 -5.78
CA GLU A 114 -1.02 13.97 -4.35
C GLU A 114 -2.07 13.20 -3.51
N ASN A 115 -3.00 12.46 -4.11
CA ASN A 115 -3.92 11.60 -3.38
C ASN A 115 -3.21 10.35 -2.87
N ARG A 116 -3.46 9.94 -1.62
CA ARG A 116 -2.85 8.75 -1.02
C ARG A 116 -3.17 7.49 -1.84
N LEU A 117 -2.17 6.66 -2.13
CA LEU A 117 -2.37 5.35 -2.75
C LEU A 117 -3.16 4.40 -1.83
N LEU A 118 -3.95 3.54 -2.46
CA LEU A 118 -4.76 2.53 -1.77
C LEU A 118 -3.90 1.32 -1.36
N THR A 119 -4.21 0.76 -0.19
CA THR A 119 -3.55 -0.43 0.38
C THR A 119 -4.59 -1.46 0.82
N SER A 120 -4.14 -2.52 1.50
CA SER A 120 -5.04 -3.52 2.08
C SER A 120 -6.03 -2.97 3.11
N VAL A 121 -5.73 -1.84 3.76
CA VAL A 121 -6.67 -1.23 4.73
C VAL A 121 -7.91 -0.64 4.07
N ASP A 122 -7.85 -0.39 2.76
CA ASP A 122 -8.93 0.16 1.93
C ASP A 122 -9.81 -0.95 1.31
N CYS A 123 -9.58 -2.20 1.68
CA CYS A 123 -10.30 -3.36 1.19
C CYS A 123 -11.27 -3.91 2.24
N THR A 124 -12.35 -4.54 1.77
CA THR A 124 -13.26 -5.32 2.62
C THR A 124 -12.46 -6.44 3.30
N PRO A 125 -12.54 -6.61 4.64
CA PRO A 125 -11.78 -7.62 5.36
C PRO A 125 -12.00 -9.04 4.81
N GLU A 126 -10.92 -9.81 4.70
CA GLU A 126 -10.91 -11.19 4.19
C GLU A 126 -11.43 -11.38 2.74
N SER A 127 -11.73 -10.29 2.01
CA SER A 127 -12.23 -10.36 0.63
C SER A 127 -11.27 -11.03 -0.35
N ASN A 128 -9.98 -11.08 -0.01
CA ASN A 128 -8.98 -11.83 -0.75
C ASN A 128 -9.18 -13.36 -0.76
N ARG A 129 -10.12 -13.87 0.05
CA ARG A 129 -10.55 -15.27 0.07
C ARG A 129 -11.89 -15.50 -0.62
N GLU A 130 -12.46 -14.48 -1.27
CA GLU A 130 -13.78 -14.56 -1.90
C GLU A 130 -13.70 -14.58 -3.43
N ASN A 131 -14.82 -14.86 -4.12
CA ASN A 131 -14.83 -14.73 -5.57
C ASN A 131 -14.74 -13.25 -5.98
N TYR A 132 -13.78 -12.94 -6.85
CA TYR A 132 -13.60 -11.60 -7.38
C TYR A 132 -14.46 -11.28 -8.60
N GLU A 133 -15.03 -12.27 -9.30
CA GLU A 133 -15.79 -12.02 -10.54
C GLU A 133 -16.94 -11.02 -10.33
N GLY A 134 -16.94 -9.94 -11.13
CA GLY A 134 -17.89 -8.83 -11.03
C GLY A 134 -17.60 -7.82 -9.91
N GLN A 135 -16.57 -8.03 -9.09
CA GLN A 135 -16.21 -7.13 -7.99
C GLN A 135 -15.25 -6.03 -8.44
N LEU A 136 -15.29 -4.90 -7.73
CA LEU A 136 -14.25 -3.86 -7.81
C LEU A 136 -13.13 -4.20 -6.84
N VAL A 137 -11.91 -4.29 -7.36
CA VAL A 137 -10.72 -4.64 -6.59
C VAL A 137 -9.71 -3.49 -6.58
N VAL A 138 -8.86 -3.50 -5.57
CA VAL A 138 -7.74 -2.56 -5.43
C VAL A 138 -6.47 -3.24 -5.98
N LEU A 139 -5.99 -2.78 -7.12
CA LEU A 139 -4.69 -3.16 -7.69
C LEU A 139 -3.55 -2.61 -6.83
N ARG A 140 -2.53 -3.45 -6.62
CA ARG A 140 -1.29 -3.05 -5.95
C ARG A 140 -0.54 -2.04 -6.79
N HIS A 141 -0.16 -0.92 -6.20
CA HIS A 141 0.53 0.19 -6.88
C HIS A 141 1.85 -0.22 -7.57
N GLU A 142 2.49 -1.30 -7.13
CA GLU A 142 3.69 -1.88 -7.71
C GLU A 142 3.49 -2.32 -9.18
N HIS A 143 2.24 -2.58 -9.58
CA HIS A 143 1.85 -2.95 -10.95
C HIS A 143 1.48 -1.75 -11.81
N LEU A 144 1.61 -0.54 -11.27
CA LEU A 144 1.46 0.72 -11.99
C LEU A 144 2.84 1.36 -12.17
N LYS A 145 3.10 1.87 -13.38
CA LYS A 145 4.28 2.71 -13.62
C LYS A 145 4.16 3.99 -12.79
N PRO A 146 5.28 4.59 -12.33
CA PRO A 146 5.26 5.79 -11.49
C PRO A 146 4.33 6.90 -12.00
N GLU A 147 4.34 7.19 -13.30
CA GLU A 147 3.48 8.23 -13.91
C GLU A 147 1.97 7.92 -13.88
N TYR A 148 1.59 6.67 -13.64
CA TYR A 148 0.20 6.22 -13.53
C TYR A 148 -0.17 5.78 -12.11
N ARG A 149 0.72 5.92 -11.12
CA ARG A 149 0.43 5.59 -9.71
C ARG A 149 -0.49 6.63 -9.12
N THR A 150 -1.79 6.42 -9.28
CA THR A 150 -2.84 7.19 -8.63
C THR A 150 -3.84 6.21 -8.04
N PRO A 151 -4.55 6.58 -6.96
CA PRO A 151 -5.57 5.71 -6.39
C PRO A 151 -6.73 5.47 -7.36
N ARG A 152 -7.01 6.41 -8.27
CA ARG A 152 -7.89 6.22 -9.45
C ARG A 152 -7.51 4.94 -10.22
N ASN A 153 -6.25 4.85 -10.64
CA ASN A 153 -5.74 3.74 -11.45
C ASN A 153 -5.50 2.47 -10.64
N GLN A 154 -5.79 2.47 -9.34
CA GLN A 154 -5.80 1.26 -8.52
C GLN A 154 -7.18 0.60 -8.47
N ILE A 155 -8.27 1.24 -8.93
CA ILE A 155 -9.61 0.64 -8.91
C ILE A 155 -9.93 -0.04 -10.24
N TRP A 156 -10.26 -1.33 -10.18
CA TRP A 156 -10.54 -2.13 -11.37
C TRP A 156 -11.72 -3.07 -11.16
N THR A 157 -12.54 -3.27 -12.20
CA THR A 157 -13.58 -4.30 -12.20
C THR A 157 -13.00 -5.61 -12.70
N VAL A 158 -13.15 -6.67 -11.91
CA VAL A 158 -12.76 -8.02 -12.31
C VAL A 158 -13.86 -8.61 -13.19
N THR A 159 -13.53 -9.00 -14.42
CA THR A 159 -14.50 -9.48 -15.39
C THR A 159 -14.64 -10.99 -15.39
N HIS A 160 -13.52 -11.72 -15.42
CA HIS A 160 -13.45 -13.18 -15.48
C HIS A 160 -12.01 -13.65 -15.25
N GLY A 161 -11.82 -14.97 -15.17
CA GLY A 161 -10.50 -15.59 -15.08
C GLY A 161 -10.48 -16.78 -14.14
N PRO A 162 -9.55 -17.73 -14.33
CA PRO A 162 -9.40 -18.88 -13.43
C PRO A 162 -9.12 -18.45 -11.98
N GLY A 163 -8.34 -17.38 -11.77
CA GLY A 163 -7.98 -16.85 -10.45
C GLY A 163 -9.09 -16.05 -9.75
N CYS A 164 -10.26 -15.87 -10.38
CA CYS A 164 -11.38 -15.21 -9.74
C CYS A 164 -11.83 -15.98 -8.49
N ARG A 165 -11.77 -17.32 -8.55
CA ARG A 165 -12.08 -18.18 -7.42
C ARG A 165 -10.81 -18.52 -6.63
N PRO A 166 -10.85 -18.47 -5.30
CA PRO A 166 -9.68 -18.69 -4.44
C PRO A 166 -9.21 -20.15 -4.42
N ASP A 167 -10.07 -21.10 -4.77
CA ASP A 167 -9.83 -22.55 -4.72
C ASP A 167 -9.23 -23.11 -6.02
N TYR A 168 -9.13 -22.29 -7.07
CA TYR A 168 -8.58 -22.72 -8.35
C TYR A 168 -7.05 -22.67 -8.34
N VAL A 169 -6.41 -23.83 -8.53
CA VAL A 169 -4.96 -24.01 -8.29
C VAL A 169 -4.09 -24.03 -9.54
N HIS A 170 -4.67 -24.04 -10.75
CA HIS A 170 -3.88 -24.16 -11.99
C HIS A 170 -3.43 -22.82 -12.58
N SER A 171 -4.10 -21.73 -12.25
CA SER A 171 -3.77 -20.38 -12.68
C SER A 171 -4.47 -19.39 -11.77
N ASP A 172 -3.76 -18.36 -11.34
CA ASP A 172 -4.30 -17.29 -10.51
C ASP A 172 -4.68 -16.05 -11.34
N THR A 173 -4.73 -16.16 -12.67
CA THR A 173 -5.01 -15.01 -13.56
C THR A 173 -6.45 -14.50 -13.40
N ILE A 174 -6.58 -13.19 -13.24
CA ILE A 174 -7.83 -12.44 -13.29
C ILE A 174 -7.74 -11.36 -14.38
N HIS A 175 -8.83 -11.17 -15.11
CA HIS A 175 -8.94 -10.15 -16.15
C HIS A 175 -9.68 -8.93 -15.61
N LEU A 176 -9.05 -7.77 -15.74
CA LEU A 176 -9.51 -6.51 -15.22
C LEU A 176 -9.95 -5.58 -16.35
N THR A 177 -10.98 -4.79 -16.08
CA THR A 177 -11.39 -3.65 -16.90
C THR A 177 -11.48 -2.41 -16.02
N HIS A 178 -10.82 -1.32 -16.42
CA HIS A 178 -10.88 -0.08 -15.68
C HIS A 178 -12.28 0.55 -15.86
N PRO A 179 -12.95 0.97 -14.77
CA PRO A 179 -14.37 1.35 -14.82
C PRO A 179 -14.64 2.63 -15.59
N VAL A 180 -13.64 3.50 -15.79
CA VAL A 180 -13.83 4.83 -16.42
C VAL A 180 -13.49 4.83 -17.90
N ASP A 181 -12.31 4.36 -18.28
CA ASP A 181 -11.78 4.43 -19.65
C ASP A 181 -11.87 3.08 -20.38
N GLY A 182 -12.24 2.01 -19.68
CA GLY A 182 -12.42 0.68 -20.27
C GLY A 182 -11.12 -0.04 -20.62
N ASP A 183 -9.98 0.48 -20.17
CA ASP A 183 -8.68 -0.19 -20.32
C ASP A 183 -8.72 -1.59 -19.74
N ARG A 184 -7.92 -2.50 -20.30
CA ARG A 184 -7.93 -3.91 -19.90
C ARG A 184 -6.53 -4.39 -19.56
N MET A 185 -6.45 -5.23 -18.54
CA MET A 185 -5.22 -5.93 -18.19
C MET A 185 -5.53 -7.33 -17.63
N ALA A 186 -4.52 -8.18 -17.59
CA ALA A 186 -4.58 -9.46 -16.90
C ALA A 186 -3.46 -9.48 -15.86
N VAL A 187 -3.82 -9.84 -14.63
CA VAL A 187 -2.93 -9.84 -13.47
C VAL A 187 -3.12 -11.12 -12.67
N GLY A 188 -2.17 -11.46 -11.81
CA GLY A 188 -2.35 -12.53 -10.82
C GLY A 188 -3.30 -12.11 -9.70
N ARG A 189 -4.00 -13.06 -9.09
CA ARG A 189 -4.90 -12.82 -7.94
C ARG A 189 -4.16 -12.17 -6.78
N GLY A 190 -2.89 -12.51 -6.60
CA GLY A 190 -2.03 -11.93 -5.56
C GLY A 190 -1.62 -10.48 -5.82
N GLU A 191 -1.79 -9.98 -7.04
CA GLU A 191 -1.39 -8.63 -7.48
C GLU A 191 -2.47 -7.57 -7.15
N VAL A 192 -3.62 -7.99 -6.61
CA VAL A 192 -4.62 -7.11 -6.01
C VAL A 192 -4.63 -7.28 -4.49
N TRP A 193 -4.99 -6.23 -3.76
CA TRP A 193 -5.11 -6.27 -2.30
C TRP A 193 -6.37 -7.00 -1.84
N GLY A 194 -7.49 -6.79 -2.54
CA GLY A 194 -8.81 -7.26 -2.15
C GLY A 194 -9.92 -6.52 -2.88
N VAL A 195 -11.17 -6.81 -2.51
CA VAL A 195 -12.35 -6.06 -2.96
C VAL A 195 -12.34 -4.70 -2.27
N ALA A 196 -12.45 -3.62 -3.03
CA ALA A 196 -12.48 -2.25 -2.51
C ALA A 196 -13.63 -2.08 -1.50
N ALA A 197 -13.33 -1.48 -0.35
CA ALA A 197 -14.35 -1.23 0.66
C ALA A 197 -15.31 -0.11 0.21
N PRO A 198 -16.59 -0.11 0.62
CA PRO A 198 -17.54 0.94 0.26
C PRO A 198 -17.06 2.36 0.62
N GLU A 199 -16.41 2.52 1.77
CA GLU A 199 -15.81 3.79 2.20
C GLU A 199 -14.68 4.26 1.27
N ALA A 200 -13.84 3.34 0.79
CA ALA A 200 -12.78 3.65 -0.16
C ALA A 200 -13.36 4.06 -1.52
N LEU A 201 -14.39 3.35 -2.00
CA LEU A 201 -15.09 3.71 -3.24
C LEU A 201 -15.79 5.07 -3.14
N ALA A 202 -16.45 5.36 -2.02
CA ALA A 202 -17.06 6.67 -1.77
C ALA A 202 -16.01 7.79 -1.76
N TRP A 203 -14.84 7.54 -1.17
CA TRP A 203 -13.72 8.48 -1.23
C TRP A 203 -13.20 8.68 -2.67
N ILE A 204 -13.01 7.59 -3.42
CA ILE A 204 -12.60 7.64 -4.84
C ILE A 204 -13.59 8.46 -5.67
N SER A 205 -14.89 8.22 -5.54
CA SER A 205 -15.94 9.01 -6.22
C SER A 205 -15.83 10.51 -5.92
N ASN A 206 -15.56 10.88 -4.67
CA ASN A 206 -15.40 12.28 -4.29
C ASN A 206 -14.09 12.90 -4.82
N ALA A 207 -13.00 12.13 -4.87
CA ALA A 207 -11.71 12.59 -5.36
C ALA A 207 -11.64 12.64 -6.90
N TYR A 208 -12.37 11.75 -7.58
CA TYR A 208 -12.36 11.55 -9.02
C TYR A 208 -13.79 11.52 -9.57
N SER A 209 -14.28 12.68 -10.00
CA SER A 209 -15.68 12.86 -10.41
C SER A 209 -16.15 11.91 -11.53
N GLU A 210 -15.24 11.39 -12.35
CA GLU A 210 -15.55 10.38 -13.37
C GLU A 210 -16.05 9.05 -12.80
N PHE A 211 -15.76 8.72 -11.54
CA PHE A 211 -16.19 7.49 -10.87
C PHE A 211 -17.65 7.54 -10.39
N ASP A 212 -18.24 8.73 -10.23
CA ASP A 212 -19.62 8.91 -9.77
C ASP A 212 -20.64 8.23 -10.70
N ALA A 213 -20.43 8.29 -12.01
CA ALA A 213 -21.34 7.69 -12.98
C ALA A 213 -21.15 6.17 -13.13
N THR A 214 -19.93 5.66 -12.86
CA THR A 214 -19.53 4.28 -13.17
C THR A 214 -19.69 3.32 -11.99
N LEU A 215 -19.67 3.84 -10.75
CA LEU A 215 -19.81 3.04 -9.52
C LEU A 215 -21.27 2.89 -9.04
N LEU A 216 -22.23 3.53 -9.71
CA LEU A 216 -23.66 3.36 -9.40
C LEU A 216 -24.13 1.95 -9.82
N PRO A 217 -24.86 1.22 -8.95
CA PRO A 217 -25.42 -0.07 -9.32
C PRO A 217 -26.46 0.12 -10.45
N GLY A 218 -26.13 -0.32 -11.66
CA GLY A 218 -27.05 -0.28 -12.81
C GLY A 218 -26.46 0.20 -14.15
N ALA A 219 -25.20 0.62 -14.22
CA ALA A 219 -24.55 0.90 -15.50
C ALA A 219 -24.15 -0.40 -16.22
N THR A 220 -25.13 -1.12 -16.76
CA THR A 220 -24.85 -2.03 -17.88
C THR A 220 -24.26 -1.18 -19.00
N PRO A 221 -23.12 -1.56 -19.62
CA PRO A 221 -22.73 -0.98 -20.89
C PRO A 221 -23.87 -1.30 -21.87
N GLU A 222 -24.58 -0.26 -22.34
CA GLU A 222 -25.47 -0.42 -23.47
C GLU A 222 -24.67 -1.04 -24.62
N GLY A 223 -25.21 -2.12 -25.16
CA GLY A 223 -24.46 -3.06 -25.95
C GLY A 223 -24.03 -2.53 -27.32
N GLU A 224 -22.88 -3.02 -27.77
CA GLU A 224 -22.66 -3.31 -29.18
C GLU A 224 -22.30 -4.80 -29.31
N LEU A 225 -23.35 -5.62 -29.34
CA LEU A 225 -23.32 -6.88 -30.06
C LEU A 225 -23.22 -6.52 -31.55
N CYS A 226 -22.00 -6.37 -32.06
CA CYS A 226 -21.76 -6.39 -33.49
C CYS A 226 -22.19 -7.77 -34.04
N ARG A 227 -23.22 -7.75 -34.89
CA ARG A 227 -23.60 -8.84 -35.78
C ARG A 227 -22.58 -9.01 -36.89
#